data_AF-A0A1H6JWL7-F1
#
_entry.id   AF-A0A1H6JWL7-F1
#
_cell.length_a   1.000
_cell.length_b   1.000
_cell.length_c   1.000
_cell.angle_alpha   90.00
_cell.angle_beta   90.00
_cell.angle_gamma   90.00
#
_symmetry.space_group_name_H-M   'P 1'
#
loop_
_entity.id
_entity.type
_entity.pdbx_description
1 polymer ?
#
loop_
_entity_poly.entity_id
_entity_poly.type
_entity_poly.pdbx_seq_one_letter_code
_entity_poly.pdbx_strand_id
1 'polypeptide(L)'
;MKQIVLDFWNFVKKPKDIQYSGNEKAYKWKVFFALFVLNILITIVYLGLSSLISYFYPLEHKLENIDFGPILTFLLLVILIPLIEEIVFRLGLRREGIVKSLFTEEKWHRYFSIFTYLSVITFALMHGTNYLFDNY
;
A
#
# COMPACT_ATOMS: atom_id res chain seq x y z
N MET A 1 3.84 3.13 -21.42
CA MET A 1 2.84 3.25 -20.34
C MET A 1 1.95 2.01 -20.28
N LYS A 2 1.29 1.58 -21.37
CA LYS A 2 0.46 0.35 -21.41
C LYS A 2 1.15 -0.89 -20.81
N GLN A 3 2.39 -1.17 -21.19
CA GLN A 3 3.12 -2.33 -20.67
C GLN A 3 3.35 -2.25 -19.15
N ILE A 4 3.74 -1.08 -18.63
CA ILE A 4 3.96 -0.87 -17.19
C ILE A 4 2.67 -1.14 -16.40
N VAL A 5 1.53 -0.66 -16.90
CA VAL A 5 0.21 -0.92 -16.27
C VAL A 5 -0.16 -2.40 -16.34
N LEU A 6 0.13 -3.06 -17.47
CA LEU A 6 -0.10 -4.49 -17.63
C LEU A 6 0.78 -5.32 -16.69
N ASP A 7 2.06 -4.96 -16.55
CA ASP A 7 3.00 -5.61 -15.64
C ASP A 7 2.57 -5.43 -14.18
N PHE A 8 2.11 -4.23 -13.82
CA PHE A 8 1.50 -3.97 -12.52
C PHE A 8 0.25 -4.83 -12.30
N TRP A 9 -0.65 -4.93 -13.27
CA TRP A 9 -1.85 -5.76 -13.16
C TRP A 9 -1.52 -7.25 -13.01
N ASN A 10 -0.51 -7.73 -13.74
CA ASN A 10 0.00 -9.09 -13.61
C ASN A 10 0.61 -9.33 -12.22
N PHE A 11 1.31 -8.33 -11.67
CA PHE A 11 1.81 -8.36 -10.29
C PHE A 11 0.66 -8.44 -9.28
N VAL A 12 -0.40 -7.62 -9.42
CA VAL A 12 -1.57 -7.69 -8.53
C VAL A 12 -2.22 -9.08 -8.55
N LYS A 13 -2.31 -9.72 -9.73
CA LYS A 13 -2.88 -11.07 -9.89
C LYS A 13 -2.01 -12.20 -9.36
N LYS A 14 -0.70 -12.05 -9.41
CA LYS A 14 0.26 -13.04 -8.92
C LYS A 14 1.57 -12.35 -8.57
N PRO A 15 1.69 -11.78 -7.35
CA PRO A 15 2.87 -11.04 -6.94
C PRO A 15 4.09 -11.94 -7.04
N LYS A 16 5.19 -11.39 -7.56
CA LYS A 16 6.50 -12.04 -7.62
C LYS A 16 7.56 -11.03 -7.19
N ASP A 17 8.52 -11.49 -6.40
CA ASP A 17 9.68 -10.70 -6.01
C ASP A 17 10.70 -10.66 -7.16
N ILE A 18 10.35 -9.93 -8.22
CA ILE A 18 11.21 -9.70 -9.38
C ILE A 18 11.45 -8.20 -9.47
N GLN A 19 12.70 -7.80 -9.24
CA GLN A 19 13.10 -6.40 -9.31
C GLN A 19 13.63 -6.06 -10.70
N TYR A 20 13.38 -4.83 -11.15
CA TYR A 20 13.99 -4.31 -12.35
C TYR A 20 15.50 -4.10 -12.12
N SER A 21 16.33 -4.87 -12.83
CA SER A 21 17.79 -4.83 -12.72
C SER A 21 18.47 -3.80 -13.62
N GLY A 22 17.70 -3.06 -14.43
CA GLY A 22 18.26 -2.05 -15.33
C GLY A 22 18.65 -0.74 -14.63
N ASN A 23 19.61 -0.05 -15.22
CA ASN A 23 20.17 1.20 -14.68
C ASN A 23 19.60 2.48 -15.34
N GLU A 24 18.62 2.35 -16.23
CA GLU A 24 18.07 3.47 -16.98
C GLU A 24 17.18 4.37 -16.10
N LYS A 25 17.71 5.54 -15.71
CA LYS A 25 16.96 6.55 -14.95
C LYS A 25 15.65 6.96 -15.63
N ALA A 26 15.67 7.13 -16.95
CA ALA A 26 14.50 7.50 -17.72
C ALA A 26 13.37 6.46 -17.61
N TYR A 27 13.71 5.17 -17.56
CA TYR A 27 12.73 4.11 -17.36
C TYR A 27 12.11 4.15 -15.97
N LYS A 28 12.91 4.36 -14.92
CA LYS A 28 12.41 4.50 -13.54
C LYS A 28 11.40 5.64 -13.40
N TRP A 29 11.67 6.80 -14.00
CA TRP A 29 10.72 7.91 -14.02
C TRP A 29 9.45 7.59 -14.81
N LYS A 30 9.56 6.89 -15.94
CA LYS A 30 8.38 6.42 -16.70
C LYS A 30 7.51 5.48 -15.87
N VAL A 31 8.12 4.55 -15.12
CA VAL A 31 7.39 3.66 -14.20
C VAL A 31 6.70 4.45 -13.11
N PHE A 32 7.42 5.35 -12.44
CA PHE A 32 6.87 6.22 -11.40
C PHE A 32 5.65 6.99 -11.89
N PHE A 33 5.77 7.76 -12.99
CA PHE A 33 4.66 8.58 -13.47
C PHE A 33 3.47 7.72 -13.97
N ALA A 34 3.73 6.58 -14.60
CA ALA A 34 2.66 5.68 -15.03
C ALA A 34 1.85 5.14 -13.84
N LEU A 35 2.53 4.70 -12.77
CA LEU A 35 1.88 4.20 -11.56
C LEU A 35 1.26 5.33 -10.73
N PHE A 36 1.86 6.52 -10.73
CA PHE A 36 1.31 7.70 -10.06
C PHE A 36 -0.02 8.13 -10.68
N VAL A 37 -0.10 8.21 -12.02
CA VAL A 37 -1.35 8.51 -12.72
C VAL A 37 -2.39 7.41 -12.46
N LEU A 38 -1.99 6.13 -12.53
CA LEU A 38 -2.88 5.02 -12.20
C LEU A 38 -3.42 5.13 -10.75
N ASN A 39 -2.57 5.49 -9.80
CA ASN A 39 -2.95 5.70 -8.41
C ASN A 39 -3.99 6.82 -8.28
N ILE A 40 -3.80 7.97 -8.94
CA ILE A 40 -4.80 9.06 -8.96
C ILE A 40 -6.13 8.56 -9.51
N LEU A 41 -6.13 7.81 -10.61
CA LEU A 41 -7.35 7.27 -11.21
C LEU A 41 -8.10 6.33 -10.26
N ILE A 42 -7.37 5.43 -9.57
CA ILE A 42 -7.95 4.53 -8.56
C ILE A 42 -8.49 5.34 -7.38
N THR A 43 -7.78 6.37 -6.92
CA THR A 43 -8.23 7.25 -5.84
C THR A 43 -9.53 7.98 -6.19
N ILE A 44 -9.69 8.46 -7.43
CA ILE A 44 -10.93 9.11 -7.88
C ILE A 44 -12.11 8.12 -7.78
N VAL A 45 -11.92 6.88 -8.23
CA VAL A 45 -12.94 5.83 -8.12
C VAL A 45 -13.25 5.52 -6.65
N TYR A 46 -12.22 5.39 -5.82
CA TYR A 46 -12.36 5.15 -4.39
C TYR A 46 -13.15 6.28 -3.69
N LEU A 47 -12.83 7.55 -3.97
CA LEU A 47 -13.55 8.69 -3.39
C LEU A 47 -15.02 8.69 -3.80
N GLY A 48 -15.31 8.40 -5.07
CA GLY A 48 -16.70 8.27 -5.55
C GLY A 48 -17.47 7.16 -4.84
N LEU A 49 -16.87 5.98 -4.68
CA LEU A 49 -17.48 4.87 -3.95
C LEU A 49 -17.65 5.18 -2.47
N SER A 50 -16.64 5.79 -1.83
CA SER A 50 -16.69 6.19 -0.43
C SER A 50 -17.82 7.20 -0.20
N SER A 51 -17.94 8.22 -1.06
CA SER A 51 -19.04 9.19 -0.99
C SER A 51 -20.42 8.55 -1.17
N LEU A 52 -20.55 7.57 -2.08
CA LEU A 52 -21.78 6.81 -2.26
C LEU A 52 -22.13 5.98 -1.02
N ILE A 53 -21.15 5.33 -0.39
CA ILE A 53 -21.35 4.56 0.84
C ILE A 53 -21.74 5.51 1.98
N SER A 54 -21.04 6.62 2.13
CA SER A 54 -21.31 7.63 3.17
C SER A 54 -22.70 8.27 3.06
N TYR A 55 -23.31 8.26 1.86
CA TYR A 55 -24.71 8.65 1.70
C TYR A 55 -25.69 7.72 2.44
N PHE A 56 -25.38 6.43 2.52
CA PHE A 56 -26.21 5.44 3.22
C PHE A 56 -25.77 5.22 4.67
N TYR A 57 -24.47 5.31 4.95
CA TYR A 57 -23.89 5.08 6.26
C TYR A 57 -22.77 6.11 6.53
N PRO A 58 -23.05 7.20 7.26
CA PRO A 58 -22.05 8.22 7.52
C PRO A 58 -20.89 7.61 8.33
N LEU A 59 -19.70 7.62 7.73
CA LEU A 59 -18.47 7.13 8.34
C LEU A 59 -17.75 8.30 8.99
N GLU A 60 -17.64 8.30 10.33
CA GLU A 60 -16.85 9.29 11.07
C GLU A 60 -15.42 8.80 11.26
N HIS A 61 -14.44 9.63 10.92
CA HIS A 61 -13.03 9.28 11.02
C HIS A 61 -12.47 9.73 12.37
N LYS A 62 -11.85 8.83 13.14
CA LYS A 62 -11.31 9.14 14.49
C LYS A 62 -10.31 10.29 14.52
N LEU A 63 -9.57 10.47 13.43
CA LEU A 63 -8.60 11.55 13.27
C LEU A 63 -9.23 12.94 13.17
N GLU A 64 -10.50 13.05 12.76
CA GLU A 64 -11.19 14.36 12.69
C GLU A 64 -11.43 14.95 14.08
N ASN A 65 -11.45 14.11 15.11
CA ASN A 65 -11.64 14.52 16.51
C ASN A 65 -10.33 14.91 17.21
N ILE A 66 -9.18 14.84 16.51
CA ILE A 66 -7.88 15.13 17.09
C ILE A 66 -7.26 16.34 16.39
N ASP A 67 -7.15 17.45 17.13
CA ASP A 67 -6.50 18.67 16.64
C ASP A 67 -5.01 18.66 16.98
N PHE A 68 -4.19 18.26 16.02
CA PHE A 68 -2.74 18.39 16.06
C PHE A 68 -2.30 19.66 15.33
N GLY A 69 -1.38 20.42 15.92
CA GLY A 69 -0.73 21.54 15.22
C GLY A 69 -0.01 21.08 13.93
N PRO A 70 0.12 21.95 12.91
CA PRO A 70 0.52 21.56 11.55
C PRO A 70 1.88 20.85 11.48
N ILE A 71 2.83 21.25 12.33
CA ILE A 71 4.15 20.62 12.41
C ILE A 71 4.04 19.18 12.89
N LEU A 72 3.25 18.94 13.95
CA LEU A 72 3.08 17.61 14.52
C LEU A 72 2.31 16.71 13.55
N THR A 73 1.26 17.23 12.90
CA THR A 73 0.52 16.52 11.85
C THR A 73 1.44 16.08 10.72
N PHE A 74 2.32 16.95 10.24
CA PHE A 74 3.28 16.60 9.21
C PHE A 74 4.23 15.49 9.68
N LEU A 75 4.83 15.63 10.86
CA LEU A 75 5.74 14.63 11.42
C LEU A 75 5.06 13.25 11.58
N LEU A 76 3.82 13.23 12.06
CA LEU A 76 3.09 11.98 12.28
C LEU A 76 2.58 11.37 10.96
N LEU A 77 1.79 12.10 10.18
CA LEU A 77 1.07 11.55 9.03
C LEU A 77 1.95 11.38 7.79
N VAL A 78 2.97 12.22 7.61
CA VAL A 78 3.80 12.22 6.39
C VAL A 78 5.09 11.45 6.57
N ILE A 79 5.64 11.40 7.79
CA ILE A 79 6.93 10.75 8.05
C ILE A 79 6.74 9.49 8.88
N LEU A 80 6.24 9.62 10.12
CA LEU A 80 6.28 8.52 11.09
C LEU A 80 5.36 7.37 10.69
N ILE A 81 4.10 7.64 10.34
CA ILE A 81 3.16 6.60 9.93
C ILE A 81 3.65 5.86 8.68
N PRO A 82 4.02 6.52 7.57
CA PRO A 82 4.57 5.82 6.39
C PRO A 82 5.83 5.01 6.69
N LEU A 83 6.68 5.46 7.62
CA LEU A 83 7.84 4.70 8.08
C LEU A 83 7.44 3.44 8.82
N ILE A 84 6.49 3.53 9.76
CA ILE A 84 5.94 2.38 10.48
C ILE A 84 5.32 1.40 9.49
N GLU A 85 4.57 1.89 8.51
CA GLU A 85 3.97 1.05 7.46
C GLU A 85 5.03 0.29 6.65
N GLU A 86 6.14 0.96 6.27
CA GLU A 86 7.25 0.30 5.58
C GLU A 86 7.83 -0.84 6.43
N ILE A 87 8.05 -0.61 7.72
CA ILE A 87 8.64 -1.59 8.62
C ILE A 87 7.69 -2.78 8.84
N VAL A 88 6.42 -2.52 9.11
CA VAL A 88 5.45 -3.56 9.46
C VAL A 88 4.98 -4.37 8.25
N PHE A 89 4.68 -3.70 7.14
CA PHE A 89 4.00 -4.35 6.00
C PHE A 89 4.93 -4.64 4.81
N ARG A 90 6.03 -3.90 4.65
CA ARG A 90 6.90 -3.99 3.45
C ARG A 90 8.26 -4.63 3.73
N LEU A 91 8.88 -4.40 4.88
CA LEU A 91 10.22 -4.92 5.19
C LEU A 91 10.25 -6.45 5.17
N GLY A 92 9.25 -7.10 5.76
CA GLY A 92 9.13 -8.57 5.74
C GLY A 92 8.89 -9.17 4.35
N LEU A 93 8.50 -8.35 3.36
CA LEU A 93 8.36 -8.74 1.96
C LEU A 93 9.65 -8.57 1.14
N ARG A 94 10.76 -8.23 1.78
CA ARG A 94 12.08 -8.22 1.15
C ARG A 94 12.86 -9.42 1.65
N ARG A 95 13.44 -10.22 0.74
CA ARG A 95 14.30 -11.35 1.10
C ARG A 95 15.70 -10.88 1.53
N GLU A 96 15.74 -10.14 2.63
CA GLU A 96 16.96 -9.61 3.25
C GLU A 96 17.01 -9.97 4.74
N GLY A 97 18.18 -9.86 5.36
CA GLY A 97 18.38 -10.09 6.80
C GLY A 97 17.81 -11.44 7.29
N ILE A 98 16.89 -11.36 8.25
CA ILE A 98 16.25 -12.52 8.90
C ILE A 98 15.37 -13.30 7.91
N VAL A 99 14.69 -12.64 6.98
CA VAL A 99 13.84 -13.34 5.99
C VAL A 99 14.70 -14.24 5.09
N LYS A 100 15.89 -13.76 4.72
CA LYS A 100 16.85 -14.52 3.93
C LYS A 100 17.38 -15.76 4.65
N SER A 101 17.50 -15.73 5.98
CA SER A 101 17.93 -16.90 6.77
C SER A 101 16.79 -17.92 6.99
N LEU A 102 15.55 -17.46 7.07
CA LEU A 102 14.36 -18.32 7.26
C LEU A 102 13.91 -19.02 5.97
N PHE A 103 14.08 -18.38 4.80
CA PHE A 103 13.58 -18.90 3.53
C PHE A 103 14.68 -19.06 2.48
N THR A 104 14.77 -20.28 1.92
CA THR A 104 15.49 -20.49 0.66
C THR A 104 14.83 -19.73 -0.47
N GLU A 105 15.57 -19.44 -1.53
CA GLU A 105 15.06 -18.69 -2.68
C GLU A 105 13.84 -19.34 -3.33
N GLU A 106 13.89 -20.66 -3.51
CA GLU A 106 12.78 -21.45 -4.04
C GLU A 106 11.53 -21.35 -3.16
N LYS A 107 11.68 -21.50 -1.83
CA LYS A 107 10.56 -21.38 -0.88
C LYS A 107 10.01 -19.96 -0.86
N TRP A 108 10.88 -18.96 -0.92
CA TRP A 108 10.47 -17.55 -0.98
C TRP A 108 9.61 -17.28 -2.20
N HIS A 109 10.06 -17.65 -3.40
CA HIS A 109 9.28 -17.46 -4.63
C HIS A 109 7.95 -18.22 -4.61
N ARG A 110 7.88 -19.39 -3.96
CA ARG A 110 6.64 -20.15 -3.82
C ARG A 110 5.62 -19.46 -2.91
N TYR A 111 6.06 -18.88 -1.79
CA TYR A 111 5.16 -18.30 -0.78
C TYR A 111 5.00 -16.77 -0.90
N PHE A 112 5.81 -16.09 -1.71
CA PHE A 112 5.81 -14.63 -1.82
C PHE A 112 4.41 -14.06 -2.09
N SER A 113 3.67 -14.63 -3.05
CA SER A 113 2.31 -14.15 -3.37
C SER A 113 1.38 -14.22 -2.16
N ILE A 114 1.48 -15.29 -1.35
CA ILE A 114 0.66 -15.46 -0.13
C ILE A 114 1.05 -14.40 0.90
N PHE A 115 2.35 -14.19 1.15
CA PHE A 115 2.80 -13.15 2.07
C PHE A 115 2.39 -11.74 1.63
N THR A 116 2.47 -11.44 0.32
CA THR A 116 2.00 -10.16 -0.21
C THR A 116 0.50 -9.98 0.03
N TYR A 117 -0.33 -10.98 -0.27
CA TYR A 117 -1.77 -10.86 -0.04
C TYR A 117 -2.13 -10.75 1.43
N LEU A 118 -1.50 -11.54 2.30
CA LEU A 118 -1.69 -11.42 3.74
C LEU A 118 -1.32 -10.02 4.24
N SER A 119 -0.18 -9.47 3.80
CA SER A 119 0.24 -8.11 4.16
C SER A 119 -0.76 -7.04 3.71
N VAL A 120 -1.25 -7.11 2.47
CA VAL A 120 -2.24 -6.14 1.95
C VAL A 120 -3.59 -6.26 2.66
N ILE A 121 -4.06 -7.49 2.93
CA ILE A 121 -5.32 -7.70 3.64
C ILE A 121 -5.24 -7.18 5.07
N THR A 122 -4.17 -7.50 5.80
CA THR A 122 -4.00 -7.00 7.18
C THR A 122 -3.83 -5.48 7.21
N PHE A 123 -3.12 -4.90 6.24
CA PHE A 123 -3.02 -3.45 6.07
C PHE A 123 -4.40 -2.81 5.87
N ALA A 124 -5.23 -3.36 4.98
CA ALA A 124 -6.58 -2.87 4.73
C ALA A 124 -7.49 -3.00 5.96
N LEU A 125 -7.42 -4.13 6.68
CA LEU A 125 -8.20 -4.33 7.90
C LEU A 125 -7.80 -3.37 9.01
N MET A 126 -6.50 -3.09 9.17
CA MET A 126 -6.01 -2.11 10.13
C MET A 126 -6.59 -0.72 9.87
N HIS A 127 -6.73 -0.32 8.60
CA HIS A 127 -7.35 0.96 8.25
C HIS A 127 -8.83 1.04 8.60
N GLY A 128 -9.54 -0.09 8.67
CA GLY A 128 -10.91 -0.13 9.19
C GLY A 128 -11.02 0.39 10.62
N THR A 129 -9.96 0.28 11.42
CA THR A 129 -9.95 0.77 12.81
C THR A 129 -9.90 2.30 12.93
N ASN A 130 -9.65 3.00 11.82
CA ASN A 130 -9.62 4.47 11.79
C ASN A 130 -11.00 5.11 11.86
N TYR A 131 -12.07 4.34 11.66
CA TYR A 131 -13.44 4.83 11.70
C TYR A 131 -14.09 4.53 13.06
N LEU A 132 -14.99 5.41 13.47
CA LEU A 132 -15.91 5.15 14.57
C LEU A 132 -17.01 4.22 14.07
N PHE A 133 -17.38 3.25 14.90
CA PHE A 133 -18.51 2.36 14.66
C PHE A 133 -19.62 2.71 15.64
N ASP A 134 -20.03 3.97 15.68
CA ASP A 134 -21.08 4.42 16.59
C ASP A 134 -22.41 4.41 15.84
N ASN A 135 -23.12 3.28 15.94
CA ASN A 135 -24.58 3.15 15.81
C ASN A 135 -25.10 1.76 16.27
N TYR A 136 -24.41 1.13 17.24
CA TYR A 136 -24.93 0.07 18.10
C TYR A 136 -24.42 0.25 19.52
#